data_AF-A0A7C9LI07-F1
#
_entry.id   AF-A0A7C9LI07-F1
#
_cell.length_a   1.000
_cell.length_b   1.000
_cell.length_c   1.000
_cell.angle_alpha   90.00
_cell.angle_beta   90.00
_cell.angle_gamma   90.00
#
_symmetry.space_group_name_H-M   'P 1'
#
loop_
_entity.id
_entity.type
_entity.pdbx_description
1 polymer ?
#
loop_
_entity_poly.entity_id
_entity_poly.type
_entity_poly.pdbx_seq_one_letter_code
_entity_poly.pdbx_strand_id
1 'polypeptide(L)'
;MRLKTAIHSSGMTQAELARQAKTYPANLSQMVNDNIRPNATTLARMLRAMPAIDARWLITGEHETQYTITEAGIQALRESKAGGE
;
A
#
# COMPACT_ATOMS: atom_id res chain seq x y z
N MET A 1 -3.88 4.22 -9.79
CA MET A 1 -3.02 3.10 -9.31
C MET A 1 -2.90 3.24 -7.80
N ARG A 2 -2.75 2.16 -7.03
CA ARG A 2 -2.71 2.26 -5.55
C ARG A 2 -1.32 2.63 -4.99
N LEU A 3 -0.49 3.34 -5.75
CA LEU A 3 0.91 3.61 -5.38
C LEU A 3 1.05 4.43 -4.11
N LYS A 4 0.17 5.43 -3.89
CA LYS A 4 0.17 6.23 -2.65
C LYS A 4 -0.01 5.34 -1.43
N THR A 5 -0.99 4.43 -1.48
CA THR A 5 -1.28 3.48 -0.41
C THR A 5 -0.12 2.50 -0.23
N ALA A 6 0.43 1.97 -1.33
CA ALA A 6 1.56 1.05 -1.29
C ALA A 6 2.79 1.66 -0.59
N ILE A 7 3.13 2.91 -0.90
CA ILE A 7 4.23 3.65 -0.26
C ILE A 7 3.98 3.74 1.25
N HIS A 8 2.78 4.16 1.65
CA HIS A 8 2.43 4.27 3.07
C HIS A 8 2.48 2.92 3.79
N SER A 9 1.91 1.85 3.20
CA SER A 9 1.91 0.50 3.77
C SER A 9 3.31 -0.12 3.86
N SER A 10 4.24 0.29 2.98
CA SER A 10 5.64 -0.14 3.05
C SER A 10 6.45 0.57 4.14
N GLY A 11 5.90 1.61 4.78
CA GLY A 11 6.62 2.44 5.75
C GLY A 11 7.66 3.37 5.13
N MET A 12 7.70 3.48 3.79
CA MET A 12 8.64 4.34 3.06
C MET A 12 8.07 5.74 2.83
N THR A 13 8.96 6.72 2.73
CA THR A 13 8.64 8.03 2.14
C THR A 13 8.71 7.97 0.62
N GLN A 14 8.09 8.95 -0.06
CA GLN A 14 8.23 9.07 -1.53
C GLN A 14 9.69 9.27 -1.95
N ALA A 15 10.47 10.06 -1.20
CA ALA A 15 11.88 10.31 -1.51
C ALA A 15 12.73 9.02 -1.44
N GLU A 16 12.49 8.18 -0.44
CA GLU A 16 13.17 6.90 -0.31
C GLU A 16 12.82 5.94 -1.43
N LEU A 17 11.53 5.84 -1.79
CA LEU A 17 11.13 5.01 -2.92
C LEU A 17 11.75 5.52 -4.22
N ALA A 18 11.78 6.84 -4.45
CA ALA A 18 12.38 7.42 -5.64
C ALA A 18 13.86 7.03 -5.77
N ARG A 19 14.61 7.14 -4.66
CA ARG A 19 16.01 6.76 -4.57
C ARG A 19 16.21 5.26 -4.84
N GLN A 20 15.45 4.39 -4.18
CA GLN A 20 15.59 2.94 -4.32
C GLN A 20 15.14 2.43 -5.71
N ALA A 21 14.04 2.96 -6.23
CA ALA A 21 13.52 2.61 -7.55
C ALA A 21 14.30 3.27 -8.70
N LYS A 22 15.30 4.11 -8.39
CA LYS A 22 16.08 4.90 -9.36
C LYS A 22 15.18 5.70 -10.31
N THR A 23 14.23 6.44 -9.73
CA THR A 23 13.31 7.33 -10.45
C THR A 23 13.43 8.76 -9.93
N TYR A 24 13.19 9.75 -10.78
CA TYR A 24 13.20 11.14 -10.36
C TYR A 24 12.03 11.45 -9.43
N PRO A 25 12.21 12.25 -8.35
CA PRO A 25 11.14 12.60 -7.42
C PRO A 25 9.92 13.23 -8.11
N ALA A 26 10.14 14.07 -9.11
CA ALA A 26 9.06 14.67 -9.91
C ALA A 26 8.24 13.61 -10.66
N ASN A 27 8.91 12.61 -11.26
CA ASN A 27 8.22 11.51 -11.95
C ASN A 27 7.44 10.66 -10.95
N LEU A 28 8.02 10.35 -9.78
CA LEU A 28 7.30 9.61 -8.75
C LEU A 28 6.07 10.38 -8.26
N SER A 29 6.18 11.69 -8.07
CA SER A 29 5.06 12.54 -7.67
C SER A 29 3.93 12.49 -8.71
N GLN A 30 4.26 12.58 -10.00
CA GLN A 30 3.28 12.41 -11.07
C GLN A 30 2.65 11.02 -11.09
N MET A 31 3.40 9.95 -10.77
CA MET A 31 2.88 8.59 -10.66
C MET A 31 1.95 8.41 -9.45
N VAL A 32 2.29 9.01 -8.31
CA VAL A 32 1.47 8.99 -7.09
C VAL A 32 0.14 9.71 -7.29
N ASN A 33 0.15 10.79 -8.07
CA ASN A 33 -1.03 11.56 -8.43
C ASN A 33 -1.78 11.00 -9.66
N ASP A 34 -1.40 9.82 -10.15
CA ASP A 34 -2.00 9.15 -11.32
C ASP A 34 -1.94 9.94 -12.65
N ASN A 35 -1.11 10.98 -12.74
CA ASN A 35 -0.89 11.76 -13.97
C ASN A 35 -0.13 10.97 -15.02
N ILE A 36 0.79 10.09 -14.59
CA ILE A 36 1.56 9.21 -15.47
C ILE A 36 1.60 7.80 -14.90
N ARG A 37 1.70 6.80 -15.76
CA ARG A 37 1.90 5.41 -15.35
C ARG A 37 3.37 5.03 -15.47
N PRO A 38 3.94 4.28 -14.49
CA PRO A 38 5.27 3.71 -14.66
C PRO A 38 5.26 2.68 -15.79
N ASN A 39 6.33 2.65 -16.58
CA ASN A 39 6.56 1.52 -17.48
C ASN A 39 6.92 0.25 -16.67
N ALA A 40 6.94 -0.90 -17.34
CA ALA A 40 7.22 -2.19 -16.71
C ALA A 40 8.56 -2.20 -15.93
N THR A 41 9.60 -1.59 -16.49
CA THR A 41 10.93 -1.52 -15.85
C THR A 41 10.90 -0.71 -14.55
N THR A 42 10.28 0.47 -14.57
CA THR A 42 10.13 1.32 -13.38
C THR A 42 9.26 0.64 -12.34
N LEU A 43 8.15 0.01 -12.76
CA LEU A 43 7.27 -0.74 -11.88
C LEU A 43 8.01 -1.89 -11.19
N ALA A 44 8.79 -2.67 -11.93
CA ALA A 44 9.60 -3.76 -11.37
C ALA A 44 10.61 -3.25 -10.33
N ARG A 45 11.22 -2.08 -10.55
CA ARG A 45 12.13 -1.45 -9.56
C ARG A 45 11.39 -1.01 -8.30
N MET A 46 10.19 -0.44 -8.45
CA MET A 46 9.36 -0.07 -7.31
C MET A 46 8.95 -1.28 -6.46
N LEU A 47 8.53 -2.37 -7.10
CA LEU A 47 8.16 -3.61 -6.41
C LEU A 47 9.36 -4.28 -5.70
N ARG A 48 10.57 -4.17 -6.27
CA ARG A 48 11.79 -4.61 -5.59
C ARG A 48 12.11 -3.78 -4.35
N ALA A 49 11.79 -2.48 -4.36
CA ALA A 49 11.95 -1.60 -3.20
C ALA A 49 10.87 -1.86 -2.12
N MET A 50 9.70 -2.37 -2.53
CA MET A 50 8.57 -2.67 -1.65
C MET A 50 8.16 -4.15 -1.78
N PRO A 51 8.97 -5.11 -1.30
CA PRO A 51 8.78 -6.54 -1.57
C PRO A 51 7.50 -7.12 -0.95
N ALA A 52 6.91 -6.46 0.04
CA ALA A 52 5.64 -6.86 0.65
C ALA A 52 4.40 -6.44 -0.16
N ILE A 53 4.58 -5.64 -1.23
CA ILE A 53 3.47 -5.16 -2.06
C ILE A 53 3.24 -6.10 -3.23
N ASP A 54 2.02 -6.62 -3.32
CA ASP A 54 1.61 -7.42 -4.46
C ASP A 54 1.40 -6.56 -5.72
N ALA A 55 1.95 -7.03 -6.84
CA ALA A 55 1.90 -6.31 -8.11
C ALA A 55 0.47 -6.23 -8.67
N ARG A 56 -0.31 -7.30 -8.53
CA ARG A 56 -1.67 -7.38 -9.05
C ARG A 56 -2.58 -6.41 -8.30
N TRP A 57 -2.50 -6.38 -6.97
CA TRP A 57 -3.18 -5.42 -6.12
C TRP A 57 -2.79 -3.98 -6.44
N LEU A 58 -1.50 -3.69 -6.61
CA LEU A 58 -1.02 -2.34 -6.90
C LEU A 58 -1.67 -1.76 -8.18
N ILE A 59 -1.76 -2.59 -9.22
CA ILE A 59 -2.26 -2.20 -10.54
C ILE A 59 -3.80 -2.18 -10.58
N THR A 60 -4.44 -3.24 -10.09
CA THR A 60 -5.87 -3.52 -10.30
C THR A 60 -6.72 -3.25 -9.06
N GLY A 61 -6.16 -3.43 -7.86
CA GLY A 61 -6.92 -3.45 -6.61
C GLY A 61 -7.53 -4.79 -6.24
N GLU A 62 -7.36 -5.81 -7.07
CA GLU A 62 -7.79 -7.16 -6.72
C GLU A 62 -7.05 -7.62 -5.46
N HIS A 63 -7.72 -8.44 -4.63
CA HIS A 63 -7.27 -8.88 -3.31
C HIS A 63 -7.23 -7.79 -2.21
N GLU A 64 -7.88 -6.63 -2.41
CA GLU A 64 -8.19 -5.72 -1.32
C GLU A 64 -9.24 -6.36 -0.40
N THR A 65 -8.79 -7.20 0.54
CA THR A 65 -9.68 -7.87 1.50
C THR A 65 -10.34 -6.79 2.35
N GLN A 66 -11.62 -6.52 2.09
CA GLN A 66 -12.44 -5.74 3.00
C GLN A 66 -12.63 -6.59 4.26
N TYR A 67 -11.87 -6.30 5.31
CA TYR A 67 -12.26 -6.75 6.64
C TYR A 67 -13.51 -5.98 7.04
N THR A 68 -14.68 -6.52 6.73
CA THR A 68 -15.91 -6.06 7.35
C THR A 68 -15.83 -6.51 8.80
N ILE A 69 -15.57 -5.58 9.72
CA ILE A 69 -15.74 -5.87 11.14
C ILE A 69 -17.23 -6.18 11.33
N THR A 70 -17.55 -7.45 11.58
CA THR A 70 -18.93 -7.85 11.87
C THR A 70 -19.29 -7.37 13.27
N GLU A 71 -20.56 -7.02 13.51
CA GLU A 71 -21.01 -6.64 14.85
C GLU A 71 -20.68 -7.71 15.89
N ALA A 72 -20.71 -8.99 15.51
CA ALA A 72 -20.29 -10.11 16.34
C ALA A 72 -18.81 -10.00 16.80
N GLY A 73 -17.91 -9.57 15.92
CA GLY A 73 -16.50 -9.35 16.26
C GLY A 73 -16.29 -8.15 17.20
N ILE A 74 -17.10 -7.10 17.06
CA ILE A 74 -17.08 -5.93 17.96
C ILE A 74 -17.57 -6.32 19.36
N GLN A 75 -18.64 -7.11 19.43
CA GLN A 75 -19.25 -7.54 20.69
C GLN A 75 -18.33 -8.48 21.48
N ALA A 76 -17.68 -9.43 20.80
CA ALA A 76 -16.69 -10.32 21.42
C ALA A 76 -15.49 -9.57 22.03
N LEU A 77 -15.04 -8.48 21.40
CA LEU A 77 -13.97 -7.61 21.92
C LEU A 77 -14.41 -6.80 23.14
N ARG A 78 -15.69 -6.42 23.23
CA ARG A 78 -16.25 -5.68 24.38
C ARG A 78 -16.39 -6.58 25.60
N GLU A 79 -16.90 -7.80 25.42
CA GLU A 79 -17.10 -8.77 26.51
C GLU A 79 -15.75 -9.22 27.11
N SER A 80 -14.73 -9.42 26.27
CA SER A 80 -13.38 -9.78 26.72
C SER A 80 -12.70 -8.70 27.56
N LYS A 81 -13.15 -7.44 27.50
CA LYS A 81 -12.63 -6.32 28.32
C LYS A 81 -13.41 -6.08 29.60
N ALA A 82 -14.57 -6.70 29.77
CA ALA A 82 -15.44 -6.50 30.94
C ALA A 82 -15.27 -7.58 32.03
N GLY A 83 -14.58 -8.68 31.73
CA GLY A 83 -14.45 -9.84 32.64
C GLY A 83 -13.18 -9.89 33.49
N GLY A 84 -12.47 -8.78 33.66
CA GLY A 84 -11.24 -8.70 34.47
C GLY A 84 -11.45 -7.85 35.72
N GLU A 85 -12.12 -8.42 36.73
CA GLU A 85 -12.11 -7.95 38.13
C GLU A 85 -11.63 -9.08 39.04
#